data_AF-A0A5F0LTZ2-F1
#
_entry.id   AF-A0A5F0LTZ2-F1
#
_cell.length_a   1.000
_cell.length_b   1.000
_cell.length_c   1.000
_cell.angle_alpha   90.00
_cell.angle_beta   90.00
_cell.angle_gamma   90.00
#
_symmetry.space_group_name_H-M   'P 1'
#
loop_
_entity.id
_entity.type
_entity.pdbx_description
1 polymer ?
#
loop_
_entity_poly.entity_id
_entity_poly.type
_entity_poly.pdbx_seq_one_letter_code
_entity_poly.pdbx_strand_id
1 'polypeptide(L)'
;MPIFGYAEFVAAMALFALIYTLTDTRYKFRAATSSVNLSAITQRTALTIGLGSLLTNLWYAQHLPIPVFLDSLPAWQTAFGFAFLAVMILWVRTTHTAPPVFNVANSRRFKRQLLEYVVSGNEKDLGIVARELIRSAGPIIEAIPNREGISRIALISPRSPAENMQVDALELMQLMATPRLCRAIAMQTNEVALVFLNEIQRQKKYTDVTALFSKNVTRHMFDHKESLLFYEDHVYDHGFLARTKYFTNAAFGSYDLVEGLGAYGACSPLDATPAFYAPFDEIQLKVFGRCYLLTVTDYCQKAGVFQVSSALSRATDYIALQTEYLSDGSGILNYRDPAYASFSTACRIFQETLKLLDKLDGTRWDAIAAMGSDIPFHELFAQQMFEIIGRAAHIRSDEKLCWEIQHNTTWRAFYYRGDFSGPSENIRRILNRLIMSEVNSLLAYANFHNSKVLAMCLNVLGFVPPGRQRGSRQERTLSRALLSWTRKYFAQVHAGNPRLREMLLTSNMSYDAENNCLVRYHFQGLNDTIPTTKMYLRPAPVM
;
A
#
# COMPACT_ATOMS: atom_id res chain seq x y z
N MET A 1 -3.66 -51.80 46.80
CA MET A 1 -2.62 -51.06 46.05
C MET A 1 -3.07 -49.62 45.90
N PRO A 2 -2.21 -48.63 46.16
CA PRO A 2 -2.53 -47.23 45.89
C PRO A 2 -2.68 -47.02 44.38
N ILE A 3 -3.74 -46.32 43.98
CA ILE A 3 -4.06 -46.06 42.56
C ILE A 3 -3.34 -44.80 42.06
N PHE A 4 -3.12 -43.82 42.96
CA PHE A 4 -2.38 -42.58 42.68
C PHE A 4 -1.79 -42.03 43.99
N GLY A 5 -0.54 -42.39 44.29
CA GLY A 5 0.18 -41.99 45.50
C GLY A 5 1.04 -40.75 45.28
N TYR A 6 1.82 -40.40 46.31
CA TYR A 6 2.71 -39.23 46.27
C TYR A 6 3.83 -39.39 45.22
N ALA A 7 4.36 -40.61 45.05
CA ALA A 7 5.39 -40.90 44.07
C ALA A 7 4.88 -40.69 42.63
N GLU A 8 3.67 -41.18 42.32
CA GLU A 8 3.01 -41.00 41.03
C GLU A 8 2.70 -39.52 40.76
N PHE A 9 2.26 -38.78 41.77
CA PHE A 9 2.04 -37.34 41.67
C PHE A 9 3.34 -36.57 41.35
N VAL A 10 4.44 -36.86 42.06
CA VAL A 10 5.74 -36.21 41.80
C VAL A 10 6.25 -36.55 40.40
N ALA A 11 6.13 -37.80 39.96
CA ALA A 11 6.50 -38.21 38.60
C ALA A 11 5.67 -37.48 37.53
N ALA A 12 4.35 -37.40 37.73
CA ALA A 12 3.45 -36.71 36.82
C ALA A 12 3.70 -35.19 36.76
N MET A 13 4.01 -34.57 37.91
CA MET A 13 4.41 -33.16 37.97
C MET A 13 5.75 -32.90 37.29
N ALA A 14 6.73 -33.78 37.45
CA ALA A 14 8.02 -33.66 36.78
C ALA A 14 7.86 -33.74 35.25
N LEU A 15 7.05 -34.70 34.77
CA LEU A 15 6.71 -34.82 33.36
C LEU A 15 6.00 -33.56 32.84
N PHE A 16 5.03 -33.03 33.60
CA PHE A 16 4.33 -31.82 33.21
C PHE A 16 5.25 -30.59 33.14
N ALA A 17 6.15 -30.42 34.11
CA ALA A 17 7.14 -29.36 34.10
C ALA A 17 8.09 -29.48 32.89
N LEU A 18 8.51 -30.70 32.54
CA LEU A 18 9.32 -30.97 31.36
C LEU A 18 8.57 -30.67 30.05
N ILE A 19 7.30 -31.04 29.96
CA ILE A 19 6.46 -30.70 28.81
C ILE A 19 6.29 -29.18 28.70
N TYR A 20 6.10 -28.48 29.81
CA TYR A 20 5.93 -27.03 29.84
C TYR A 20 7.22 -26.26 29.44
N THR A 21 8.39 -26.74 29.85
CA THR A 21 9.66 -26.12 29.47
C THR A 21 9.96 -26.34 27.98
N LEU A 22 9.69 -27.54 27.48
CA LEU A 22 9.90 -27.92 26.08
C LEU A 22 8.80 -27.43 25.13
N THR A 23 7.69 -26.87 25.63
CA THR A 23 6.60 -26.45 24.75
C THR A 23 6.99 -25.25 23.91
N ASP A 24 6.61 -25.34 22.64
CA ASP A 24 6.74 -24.27 21.65
C ASP A 24 6.01 -22.99 22.12
N THR A 25 6.56 -21.84 21.73
CA THR A 25 6.00 -20.49 21.88
C THR A 25 4.50 -20.46 21.56
N ARG A 26 4.07 -21.19 20.53
CA ARG A 26 2.66 -21.33 20.14
C ARG A 26 1.76 -21.74 21.30
N TYR A 27 2.15 -22.78 22.04
CA TYR A 27 1.33 -23.36 23.11
C TYR A 27 1.39 -22.51 24.38
N LYS A 28 2.54 -21.89 24.65
CA LYS A 28 2.70 -20.92 25.74
C LYS A 28 1.76 -19.72 25.54
N PHE A 29 1.69 -19.18 24.32
CA PHE A 29 0.76 -18.10 24.00
C PHE A 29 -0.72 -18.51 24.19
N ARG A 30 -1.12 -19.69 23.72
CA ARG A 30 -2.50 -20.21 23.90
C ARG A 30 -2.86 -20.39 25.37
N ALA A 31 -1.95 -20.95 26.17
CA ALA A 31 -2.18 -21.13 27.59
C ALA A 31 -2.36 -19.78 28.29
N ALA A 32 -1.53 -18.79 27.96
CA ALA A 32 -1.55 -17.47 28.58
C ALA A 32 -2.76 -16.61 28.18
N THR A 33 -3.31 -16.82 26.97
CA THR A 33 -4.47 -16.09 26.43
C THR A 33 -5.82 -16.79 26.67
N SER A 34 -5.81 -17.92 27.37
CA SER A 34 -7.04 -18.63 27.74
C SER A 34 -7.95 -17.79 28.65
N SER A 35 -9.27 -17.99 28.51
CA SER A 35 -10.29 -17.32 29.34
C SER A 35 -10.15 -17.68 30.82
N VAL A 36 -9.75 -18.92 31.10
CA VAL A 36 -9.51 -19.42 32.44
C VAL A 36 -8.03 -19.28 32.80
N ASN A 37 -7.68 -18.91 34.03
CA ASN A 37 -6.26 -18.79 34.41
C ASN A 37 -5.65 -20.19 34.62
N LEU A 38 -5.18 -20.82 33.54
CA LEU A 38 -4.60 -22.17 33.58
C LEU A 38 -3.43 -22.27 34.57
N SER A 39 -2.57 -21.26 34.63
CA SER A 39 -1.44 -21.24 35.57
C SER A 39 -1.93 -21.29 37.03
N ALA A 40 -2.88 -20.43 37.40
CA ALA A 40 -3.43 -20.41 38.76
C ALA A 40 -4.19 -21.68 39.11
N ILE A 41 -4.95 -22.27 38.16
CA ILE A 41 -5.63 -23.55 38.39
C ILE A 41 -4.60 -24.65 38.62
N THR A 42 -3.60 -24.75 37.74
CA THR A 42 -2.56 -25.77 37.83
C THR A 42 -1.80 -25.67 39.15
N GLN A 43 -1.38 -24.46 39.55
CA GLN A 43 -0.68 -24.22 40.82
C GLN A 43 -1.54 -24.58 42.03
N ARG A 44 -2.81 -24.16 42.06
CA ARG A 44 -3.72 -24.48 43.16
C ARG A 44 -3.98 -25.98 43.25
N THR A 45 -4.32 -26.63 42.14
CA THR A 45 -4.59 -28.06 42.10
C THR A 45 -3.34 -28.87 42.46
N ALA A 46 -2.15 -28.50 41.96
CA ALA A 46 -0.90 -29.16 42.32
C ALA A 46 -0.59 -29.01 43.82
N LEU A 47 -0.79 -27.82 44.40
CA LEU A 47 -0.60 -27.60 45.83
C LEU A 47 -1.58 -28.42 46.67
N THR A 48 -2.85 -28.45 46.28
CA THR A 48 -3.89 -29.22 46.98
C THR A 48 -3.63 -30.72 46.89
N ILE A 49 -3.24 -31.25 45.73
CA ILE A 49 -2.92 -32.68 45.56
C ILE A 49 -1.63 -33.04 46.30
N GLY A 50 -0.59 -32.19 46.23
CA GLY A 50 0.68 -32.43 46.91
C GLY A 50 0.54 -32.44 48.43
N LEU A 51 -0.07 -31.40 49.01
CA LEU A 51 -0.33 -31.35 50.46
C LEU A 51 -1.34 -32.41 50.89
N GLY A 52 -2.41 -32.59 50.11
CA GLY A 52 -3.45 -33.58 50.39
C GLY A 52 -2.89 -34.99 50.45
N SER A 53 -2.10 -35.40 49.44
CA SER A 53 -1.48 -36.74 49.40
C SER A 53 -0.46 -36.96 50.53
N LEU A 54 0.35 -35.94 50.86
CA LEU A 54 1.27 -35.99 52.01
C LEU A 54 0.53 -36.15 53.33
N LEU A 55 -0.48 -35.31 53.58
CA LEU A 55 -1.26 -35.34 54.82
C LEU A 55 -2.04 -36.64 54.96
N THR A 56 -2.70 -37.13 53.90
CA THR A 56 -3.41 -38.41 53.95
C THR A 56 -2.45 -39.57 54.21
N ASN A 57 -1.30 -39.60 53.55
CA ASN A 57 -0.32 -40.68 53.77
C ASN A 57 0.27 -40.63 55.19
N LEU A 58 0.59 -39.44 55.71
CA LEU A 58 1.09 -39.26 57.07
C LEU A 58 0.06 -39.68 58.12
N TRP A 59 -1.21 -39.30 57.91
CA TRP A 59 -2.31 -39.60 58.84
C TRP A 59 -2.51 -41.10 59.01
N TYR A 60 -2.53 -41.82 57.89
CA TYR A 60 -2.64 -43.28 57.87
C TYR A 60 -1.37 -43.96 58.41
N ALA A 61 -0.18 -43.43 58.11
CA ALA A 61 1.09 -43.98 58.61
C ALA A 61 1.25 -43.85 60.13
N GLN A 62 0.70 -42.79 60.75
CA GLN A 62 0.74 -42.58 62.19
C GLN A 62 -0.45 -43.20 62.94
N HIS A 63 -1.35 -43.91 62.26
CA HIS A 63 -2.56 -44.50 62.85
C HIS A 63 -3.41 -43.49 63.65
N LEU A 64 -3.49 -42.25 63.18
CA LEU A 64 -4.30 -41.21 63.82
C LEU A 64 -5.80 -41.55 63.70
N PRO A 65 -6.64 -41.10 64.66
CA PRO A 65 -8.08 -41.37 64.62
C PRO A 65 -8.65 -40.89 63.28
N ILE A 66 -9.33 -41.80 62.58
CA ILE A 66 -9.82 -41.57 61.22
C ILE A 66 -11.20 -40.92 61.33
N PRO A 67 -11.37 -39.64 60.95
CA PRO A 67 -12.69 -39.04 60.84
C PRO A 67 -13.45 -39.70 59.67
N VAL A 68 -14.79 -39.79 59.77
CA VAL A 68 -15.67 -40.51 58.83
C VAL A 68 -15.45 -40.13 57.36
N PHE A 69 -15.00 -38.90 57.07
CA PHE A 69 -14.74 -38.47 55.69
C PHE A 69 -13.40 -39.00 55.11
N LEU A 70 -12.46 -39.46 55.94
CA LEU A 70 -11.19 -40.09 55.54
C LEU A 70 -11.27 -41.62 55.59
N ASP A 71 -12.45 -42.22 55.58
CA ASP A 71 -12.60 -43.66 55.84
C ASP A 71 -11.97 -44.55 54.74
N SER A 72 -11.83 -44.02 53.51
CA SER A 72 -11.21 -44.75 52.39
C SER A 72 -10.07 -43.99 51.69
N LEU A 73 -8.83 -44.34 52.05
CA LEU A 73 -7.61 -43.87 51.38
C LEU A 73 -7.65 -44.04 49.84
N PRO A 74 -8.11 -45.18 49.28
CA PRO A 74 -8.17 -45.34 47.83
C PRO A 74 -9.12 -44.35 47.16
N ALA A 75 -10.21 -43.94 47.82
CA ALA A 75 -11.17 -42.99 47.25
C ALA A 75 -10.54 -41.59 47.13
N TRP A 76 -9.81 -41.14 48.15
CA TRP A 76 -9.10 -39.86 48.12
C TRP A 76 -7.97 -39.84 47.09
N GLN A 77 -7.17 -40.91 47.01
CA GLN A 77 -6.14 -41.06 45.99
C GLN A 77 -6.75 -41.04 44.58
N THR A 78 -7.88 -41.72 44.38
CA THR A 78 -8.62 -41.72 43.12
C THR A 78 -9.15 -40.32 42.78
N ALA A 79 -9.71 -39.60 43.75
CA ALA A 79 -10.18 -38.22 43.58
C ALA A 79 -9.04 -37.27 43.19
N PHE A 80 -7.88 -37.38 43.82
CA PHE A 80 -6.69 -36.61 43.44
C PHE A 80 -6.18 -36.96 42.04
N GLY A 81 -6.18 -38.25 41.68
CA GLY A 81 -5.85 -38.70 40.33
C GLY A 81 -6.81 -38.13 39.28
N PHE A 82 -8.12 -38.14 39.53
CA PHE A 82 -9.12 -37.52 38.65
C PHE A 82 -8.96 -36.01 38.55
N ALA A 83 -8.70 -35.31 39.66
CA ALA A 83 -8.45 -33.87 39.66
C ALA A 83 -7.22 -33.51 38.82
N PHE A 84 -6.13 -34.28 38.97
CA PHE A 84 -4.93 -34.11 38.14
C PHE A 84 -5.24 -34.34 36.66
N LEU A 85 -5.91 -35.45 36.33
CA LEU A 85 -6.30 -35.77 34.96
C LEU A 85 -7.20 -34.69 34.35
N ALA A 86 -8.14 -34.15 35.11
CA ALA A 86 -9.02 -33.07 34.66
C ALA A 86 -8.23 -31.80 34.31
N VAL A 87 -7.21 -31.43 35.10
CA VAL A 87 -6.33 -30.30 34.78
C VAL A 87 -5.51 -30.59 33.52
N MET A 88 -5.00 -31.80 33.35
CA MET A 88 -4.28 -32.18 32.12
C MET A 88 -5.19 -32.14 30.89
N ILE A 89 -6.42 -32.64 30.98
CA ILE A 89 -7.41 -32.57 29.90
C ILE A 89 -7.75 -31.11 29.59
N LEU A 90 -7.91 -30.26 30.60
CA LEU A 90 -8.16 -28.83 30.39
C LEU A 90 -6.99 -28.15 29.67
N TRP A 91 -5.75 -28.48 30.02
CA TRP A 91 -4.55 -28.03 29.30
C TRP A 91 -4.56 -28.49 27.85
N VAL A 92 -4.66 -29.79 27.60
CA VAL A 92 -4.69 -30.34 26.23
C VAL A 92 -5.83 -29.71 25.42
N ARG A 93 -7.00 -29.54 26.04
CA ARG A 93 -8.15 -28.94 25.39
C ARG A 93 -7.83 -27.52 24.94
N THR A 94 -7.32 -26.68 25.83
CA THR A 94 -7.10 -25.25 25.57
C THR A 94 -5.86 -24.97 24.73
N THR A 95 -4.81 -25.77 24.82
CA THR A 95 -3.57 -25.55 24.06
C THR A 95 -3.57 -26.26 22.71
N HIS A 96 -4.25 -27.41 22.55
CA HIS A 96 -4.24 -28.17 21.29
C HIS A 96 -5.58 -28.15 20.56
N THR A 97 -6.69 -28.53 21.21
CA THR A 97 -7.95 -28.84 20.49
C THR A 97 -8.87 -27.63 20.26
N ALA A 98 -8.95 -26.73 21.23
CA ALA A 98 -9.88 -25.61 21.28
C ALA A 98 -9.11 -24.36 21.75
N PRO A 99 -8.24 -23.83 20.87
CA PRO A 99 -7.41 -22.66 21.17
C PRO A 99 -8.28 -21.44 21.48
N PRO A 100 -7.80 -20.52 22.33
CA PRO A 100 -8.59 -19.39 22.78
C PRO A 100 -8.91 -18.42 21.65
N VAL A 101 -10.13 -17.89 21.70
CA VAL A 101 -10.62 -16.82 20.84
C VAL A 101 -10.85 -15.58 21.69
N PHE A 102 -10.50 -14.41 21.17
CA PHE A 102 -10.67 -13.12 21.84
C PHE A 102 -12.13 -12.88 22.24
N ASN A 103 -12.35 -12.60 23.54
CA ASN A 103 -13.63 -12.34 24.16
C ASN A 103 -13.46 -11.49 25.45
N VAL A 104 -14.57 -11.15 26.09
CA VAL A 104 -14.59 -10.32 27.32
C VAL A 104 -13.74 -10.91 28.46
N ALA A 105 -13.68 -12.24 28.60
CA ALA A 105 -12.98 -12.89 29.69
C ALA A 105 -11.45 -12.93 29.52
N ASN A 106 -10.94 -12.81 28.29
CA ASN A 106 -9.51 -12.89 27.98
C ASN A 106 -8.93 -11.65 27.28
N SER A 107 -9.71 -10.62 26.97
CA SER A 107 -9.26 -9.44 26.22
C SER A 107 -7.96 -8.84 26.77
N ARG A 108 -7.91 -8.62 28.08
CA ARG A 108 -6.76 -8.05 28.77
C ARG A 108 -5.53 -8.96 28.73
N ARG A 109 -5.74 -10.28 28.74
CA ARG A 109 -4.65 -11.27 28.64
C ARG A 109 -4.08 -11.30 27.23
N PHE A 110 -4.94 -11.30 26.21
CA PHE A 110 -4.53 -11.19 24.80
C PHE A 110 -3.62 -10.00 24.58
N LYS A 111 -4.08 -8.81 25.00
CA LYS A 111 -3.29 -7.59 24.89
C LYS A 111 -1.95 -7.68 25.59
N ARG A 112 -1.95 -8.04 26.89
CA ARG A 112 -0.73 -8.08 27.69
C ARG A 112 0.29 -9.05 27.11
N GLN A 113 -0.15 -10.23 26.69
CA GLN A 113 0.75 -11.23 26.11
C GLN A 113 1.31 -10.76 24.77
N LEU A 114 0.48 -10.19 23.89
CA LEU A 114 0.99 -9.64 22.63
C LEU A 114 2.03 -8.54 22.88
N LEU A 115 1.77 -7.64 23.83
CA LEU A 115 2.72 -6.60 24.23
C LEU A 115 4.06 -7.17 24.70
N GLU A 116 4.04 -8.20 25.56
CA GLU A 116 5.26 -8.86 26.03
C GLU A 116 6.12 -9.42 24.88
N TYR A 117 5.49 -10.06 23.88
CA TYR A 117 6.21 -10.54 22.70
C TYR A 117 6.72 -9.42 21.80
N VAL A 118 5.94 -8.35 21.60
CA VAL A 118 6.36 -7.18 20.80
C VAL A 118 7.56 -6.47 21.45
N VAL A 119 7.57 -6.36 22.77
CA VAL A 119 8.68 -5.77 23.54
C VAL A 119 9.91 -6.68 23.51
N SER A 120 9.75 -8.00 23.65
CA SER A 120 10.87 -8.95 23.64
C SER A 120 11.59 -8.98 22.28
N GLY A 121 10.85 -8.79 21.18
CA GLY A 121 11.40 -8.51 19.86
C GLY A 121 11.99 -9.70 19.11
N ASN A 122 11.75 -10.95 19.56
CA ASN A 122 12.17 -12.14 18.81
C ASN A 122 11.27 -12.33 17.57
N GLU A 123 11.82 -12.10 16.38
CA GLU A 123 11.06 -12.13 15.11
C GLU A 123 10.39 -13.49 14.83
N LYS A 124 11.00 -14.62 15.22
CA LYS A 124 10.41 -15.95 15.02
C LYS A 124 9.17 -16.16 15.90
N ASP A 125 9.28 -15.76 17.17
CA ASP A 125 8.19 -15.87 18.12
C ASP A 125 7.03 -14.94 17.72
N LEU A 126 7.34 -13.74 17.23
CA LEU A 126 6.33 -12.80 16.72
C LEU A 126 5.53 -13.38 15.56
N GLY A 127 6.19 -14.03 14.60
CA GLY A 127 5.52 -14.71 13.49
C GLY A 127 4.56 -15.80 13.98
N ILE A 128 5.00 -16.62 14.95
CA ILE A 128 4.17 -17.69 15.54
C ILE A 128 2.97 -17.11 16.27
N VAL A 129 3.18 -16.09 17.11
CA VAL A 129 2.13 -15.44 17.91
C VAL A 129 1.12 -14.72 17.02
N ALA A 130 1.57 -14.00 15.98
CA ALA A 130 0.70 -13.34 15.02
C ALA A 130 -0.27 -14.33 14.35
N ARG A 131 0.23 -15.52 14.00
CA ARG A 131 -0.56 -16.59 13.39
C ARG A 131 -1.70 -17.07 14.28
N GLU A 132 -1.50 -17.06 15.60
CA GLU A 132 -2.55 -17.44 16.55
C GLU A 132 -3.67 -16.40 16.66
N LEU A 133 -3.42 -15.15 16.26
CA LEU A 133 -4.44 -14.10 16.23
C LEU A 133 -5.48 -14.29 15.12
N ILE A 134 -5.19 -15.09 14.08
CA ILE A 134 -6.08 -15.32 12.92
C ILE A 134 -7.49 -15.74 13.38
N ARG A 135 -7.57 -16.66 14.36
CA ARG A 135 -8.85 -17.14 14.88
C ARG A 135 -9.66 -16.07 15.61
N SER A 136 -8.98 -15.04 16.07
CA SER A 136 -9.56 -13.92 16.80
C SER A 136 -9.80 -12.70 15.92
N ALA A 137 -9.44 -12.74 14.63
CA ALA A 137 -9.54 -11.58 13.74
C ALA A 137 -10.97 -11.01 13.70
N GLY A 138 -11.97 -11.85 13.46
CA GLY A 138 -13.38 -11.44 13.44
C GLY A 138 -13.81 -10.75 14.75
N PRO A 139 -13.69 -11.42 15.91
CA PRO A 139 -14.04 -10.84 17.21
C PRO A 139 -13.25 -9.59 17.60
N ILE A 140 -11.96 -9.50 17.22
CA ILE A 140 -11.13 -8.30 17.46
C ILE A 140 -11.69 -7.13 16.67
N ILE A 141 -11.93 -7.31 15.36
CA ILE A 141 -12.44 -6.26 14.47
C ILE A 141 -13.86 -5.85 14.87
N GLU A 142 -14.70 -6.80 15.28
CA GLU A 142 -16.07 -6.53 15.74
C GLU A 142 -16.07 -5.68 17.01
N ALA A 143 -15.16 -5.99 17.95
CA ALA A 143 -15.01 -5.26 19.20
C ALA A 143 -14.42 -3.85 19.04
N ILE A 144 -13.84 -3.51 17.89
CA ILE A 144 -13.37 -2.15 17.65
C ILE A 144 -14.59 -1.21 17.54
N PRO A 145 -14.70 -0.19 18.41
CA PRO A 145 -15.80 0.76 18.36
C PRO A 145 -15.69 1.64 17.11
N ASN A 146 -16.83 2.09 16.60
CA ASN A 146 -16.86 3.09 15.52
C ASN A 146 -16.33 4.43 16.03
N ARG A 147 -16.05 5.39 15.13
CA ARG A 147 -15.45 6.69 15.45
C ARG A 147 -16.09 7.40 16.66
N GLU A 148 -17.41 7.47 16.69
CA GLU A 148 -18.17 8.07 17.80
C GLU A 148 -17.93 7.33 19.13
N GLY A 149 -17.82 6.00 19.07
CA GLY A 149 -17.49 5.16 20.22
C GLY A 149 -16.06 5.36 20.71
N ILE A 150 -15.09 5.56 19.83
CA ILE A 150 -13.70 5.87 20.20
C ILE A 150 -13.64 7.19 20.99
N SER A 151 -14.27 8.25 20.48
CA SER A 151 -14.32 9.55 21.17
C SER A 151 -15.00 9.45 22.54
N ARG A 152 -16.05 8.63 22.65
CA ARG A 152 -16.76 8.40 23.92
C ARG A 152 -15.88 7.70 24.96
N ILE A 153 -15.15 6.66 24.54
CA ILE A 153 -14.24 5.91 25.40
C ILE A 153 -13.04 6.78 25.82
N ALA A 154 -12.52 7.61 24.93
CA ALA A 154 -11.43 8.52 25.26
C ALA A 154 -11.80 9.55 26.33
N LEU A 155 -13.08 9.95 26.39
CA LEU A 155 -13.60 10.94 27.35
C LEU A 155 -14.06 10.32 28.68
N ILE A 156 -14.41 9.04 28.71
CA ILE A 156 -15.01 8.39 29.86
C ILE A 156 -14.29 7.06 30.12
N SER A 157 -13.69 6.92 31.30
CA SER A 157 -13.10 5.65 31.73
C SER A 157 -14.12 4.51 31.58
N PRO A 158 -13.71 3.35 31.04
CA PRO A 158 -14.61 2.23 30.75
C PRO A 158 -15.31 1.76 32.04
N ARG A 159 -16.64 1.62 31.98
CA ARG A 159 -17.51 1.30 33.12
C ARG A 159 -18.04 -0.12 33.07
N SER A 160 -18.06 -0.75 31.89
CA SER A 160 -18.51 -2.13 31.72
C SER A 160 -17.42 -3.09 31.23
N PRO A 161 -17.55 -4.41 31.47
CA PRO A 161 -16.64 -5.42 30.90
C PRO A 161 -16.57 -5.38 29.37
N ALA A 162 -17.68 -5.03 28.70
CA ALA A 162 -17.72 -4.89 27.24
C ALA A 162 -16.91 -3.68 26.77
N GLU A 163 -17.03 -2.53 27.43
CA GLU A 163 -16.21 -1.34 27.12
C GLU A 163 -14.72 -1.59 27.35
N ASN A 164 -14.36 -2.35 28.40
CA ASN A 164 -12.96 -2.78 28.61
C ASN A 164 -12.45 -3.64 27.44
N MET A 165 -13.28 -4.55 26.91
CA MET A 165 -12.92 -5.35 25.73
C MET A 165 -12.71 -4.46 24.49
N GLN A 166 -13.49 -3.39 24.31
CA GLN A 166 -13.31 -2.44 23.21
C GLN A 166 -11.98 -1.68 23.32
N VAL A 167 -11.63 -1.21 24.52
CA VAL A 167 -10.32 -0.57 24.79
C VAL A 167 -9.19 -1.55 24.51
N ASP A 168 -9.29 -2.78 25.02
CA ASP A 168 -8.29 -3.82 24.80
C ASP A 168 -8.15 -4.16 23.31
N ALA A 169 -9.25 -4.20 22.54
CA ALA A 169 -9.23 -4.46 21.11
C ALA A 169 -8.55 -3.32 20.32
N LEU A 170 -8.82 -2.06 20.67
CA LEU A 170 -8.14 -0.89 20.09
C LEU A 170 -6.63 -0.95 20.32
N GLU A 171 -6.21 -1.16 21.57
CA GLU A 171 -4.79 -1.25 21.94
C GLU A 171 -4.13 -2.48 21.30
N LEU A 172 -4.82 -3.63 21.24
CA LEU A 172 -4.33 -4.82 20.53
C LEU A 172 -4.11 -4.51 19.04
N MET A 173 -5.04 -3.81 18.39
CA MET A 173 -4.92 -3.44 16.98
C MET A 173 -3.76 -2.46 16.74
N GLN A 174 -3.53 -1.52 17.67
CA GLN A 174 -2.36 -0.65 17.64
C GLN A 174 -1.04 -1.43 17.80
N LEU A 175 -1.01 -2.44 18.69
CA LEU A 175 0.14 -3.33 18.84
C LEU A 175 0.39 -4.12 17.55
N MET A 176 -0.67 -4.61 16.90
CA MET A 176 -0.61 -5.26 15.59
C MET A 176 -0.04 -4.33 14.52
N ALA A 177 -0.38 -3.05 14.57
CA ALA A 177 0.12 -2.03 13.66
C ALA A 177 1.57 -1.59 13.93
N THR A 178 2.26 -2.15 14.93
CA THR A 178 3.67 -1.78 15.19
C THR A 178 4.59 -2.25 14.04
N PRO A 179 5.63 -1.47 13.66
CA PRO A 179 6.53 -1.85 12.57
C PRO A 179 7.16 -3.23 12.74
N ARG A 180 7.56 -3.58 13.97
CA ARG A 180 8.17 -4.89 14.26
C ARG A 180 7.22 -6.05 13.94
N LEU A 181 5.97 -5.97 14.40
CA LEU A 181 5.00 -7.02 14.18
C LEU A 181 4.51 -7.04 12.72
N CYS A 182 4.29 -5.88 12.11
CA CYS A 182 3.94 -5.78 10.68
C CYS A 182 5.04 -6.37 9.78
N ARG A 183 6.33 -6.15 10.10
CA ARG A 183 7.45 -6.80 9.40
C ARG A 183 7.40 -8.31 9.54
N ALA A 184 7.21 -8.83 10.75
CA ALA A 184 7.10 -10.27 10.98
C ALA A 184 5.91 -10.89 10.22
N ILE A 185 4.77 -10.19 10.17
CA ILE A 185 3.60 -10.59 9.39
C ILE A 185 3.91 -10.62 7.89
N ALA A 186 4.50 -9.54 7.35
CA ALA A 186 4.82 -9.42 5.93
C ALA A 186 5.87 -10.43 5.42
N MET A 187 6.76 -10.91 6.31
CA MET A 187 7.81 -11.85 5.93
C MET A 187 7.46 -13.31 6.21
N GLN A 188 6.75 -13.60 7.30
CA GLN A 188 6.59 -14.98 7.79
C GLN A 188 5.14 -15.47 7.79
N THR A 189 4.16 -14.57 7.91
CA THR A 189 2.75 -14.93 8.16
C THR A 189 1.77 -14.04 7.40
N ASN A 190 1.93 -13.95 6.08
CA ASN A 190 1.08 -13.16 5.18
C ASN A 190 -0.43 -13.46 5.33
N GLU A 191 -0.79 -14.69 5.71
CA GLU A 191 -2.17 -15.09 5.99
C GLU A 191 -2.84 -14.27 7.10
N VAL A 192 -2.07 -13.74 8.07
CA VAL A 192 -2.60 -12.88 9.13
C VAL A 192 -3.12 -11.58 8.52
N ALA A 193 -2.31 -10.93 7.68
CA ALA A 193 -2.70 -9.70 7.01
C ALA A 193 -3.94 -9.91 6.12
N LEU A 194 -3.95 -11.01 5.36
CA LEU A 194 -5.09 -11.40 4.51
C LEU A 194 -6.39 -11.52 5.31
N VAL A 195 -6.38 -12.28 6.41
CA VAL A 195 -7.60 -12.52 7.20
C VAL A 195 -8.09 -11.24 7.86
N PHE A 196 -7.18 -10.43 8.43
CA PHE A 196 -7.57 -9.17 9.06
C PHE A 196 -8.13 -8.16 8.05
N LEU A 197 -7.53 -8.01 6.87
CA LEU A 197 -8.04 -7.11 5.82
C LEU A 197 -9.41 -7.56 5.31
N ASN A 198 -9.62 -8.86 5.11
CA ASN A 198 -10.93 -9.41 4.76
C ASN A 198 -11.98 -9.14 5.85
N GLU A 199 -11.63 -9.27 7.13
CA GLU A 199 -12.54 -8.97 8.25
C GLU A 199 -12.87 -7.48 8.33
N ILE A 200 -11.88 -6.60 8.16
CA ILE A 200 -12.06 -5.14 8.10
C ILE A 200 -13.02 -4.78 6.97
N GLN A 201 -12.83 -5.36 5.78
CA GLN A 201 -13.70 -5.14 4.62
C GLN A 201 -15.10 -5.67 4.85
N ARG A 202 -15.24 -6.92 5.31
CA ARG A 202 -16.54 -7.59 5.55
C ARG A 202 -17.39 -6.83 6.56
N GLN A 203 -16.76 -6.36 7.64
CA GLN A 203 -17.46 -5.64 8.71
C GLN A 203 -17.52 -4.13 8.46
N LYS A 204 -16.91 -3.62 7.38
CA LYS A 204 -16.77 -2.19 7.05
C LYS A 204 -16.24 -1.35 8.21
N LYS A 205 -15.29 -1.92 8.97
CA LYS A 205 -14.69 -1.32 10.17
C LYS A 205 -13.50 -0.46 9.79
N TYR A 206 -13.75 0.65 9.12
CA TYR A 206 -12.71 1.60 8.73
C TYR A 206 -12.48 2.61 9.86
N THR A 207 -11.40 2.42 10.61
CA THR A 207 -11.00 3.25 11.75
C THR A 207 -9.50 3.56 11.68
N ASP A 208 -9.05 4.58 12.43
CA ASP A 208 -7.63 4.98 12.49
C ASP A 208 -6.68 3.80 12.76
N VAL A 209 -7.05 2.91 13.70
CA VAL A 209 -6.19 1.77 14.09
C VAL A 209 -6.15 0.69 13.00
N THR A 210 -7.26 0.42 12.33
CA THR A 210 -7.31 -0.51 11.20
C THR A 210 -6.58 0.03 9.97
N ALA A 211 -6.65 1.35 9.76
CA ALA A 211 -5.92 2.03 8.69
C ALA A 211 -4.41 1.98 8.96
N LEU A 212 -3.98 2.28 10.19
CA LEU A 212 -2.57 2.21 10.57
C LEU A 212 -1.99 0.81 10.37
N PHE A 213 -2.72 -0.24 10.78
CA PHE A 213 -2.32 -1.63 10.53
C PHE A 213 -2.19 -1.90 9.03
N SER A 214 -3.21 -1.56 8.25
CA SER A 214 -3.23 -1.77 6.80
C SER A 214 -2.05 -1.09 6.12
N LYS A 215 -1.80 0.18 6.44
CA LYS A 215 -0.65 0.95 5.92
C LYS A 215 0.68 0.30 6.27
N ASN A 216 0.89 -0.04 7.55
CA ASN A 216 2.17 -0.53 8.01
C ASN A 216 2.48 -1.94 7.49
N VAL A 217 1.47 -2.82 7.39
CA VAL A 217 1.66 -4.15 6.84
C VAL A 217 1.93 -4.09 5.33
N THR A 218 1.16 -3.31 4.55
CA THR A 218 1.40 -3.20 3.11
C THR A 218 2.74 -2.53 2.81
N ARG A 219 3.14 -1.52 3.60
CA ARG A 219 4.47 -0.92 3.53
C ARG A 219 5.57 -1.98 3.63
N HIS A 220 5.56 -2.78 4.71
CA HIS A 220 6.57 -3.81 4.89
C HIS A 220 6.51 -4.87 3.79
N MET A 221 5.35 -5.14 3.21
CA MET A 221 5.25 -6.03 2.06
C MET A 221 5.85 -5.42 0.79
N PHE A 222 5.70 -4.12 0.51
CA PHE A 222 6.38 -3.46 -0.62
C PHE A 222 7.89 -3.36 -0.43
N ASP A 223 8.36 -3.18 0.82
CA ASP A 223 9.80 -3.10 1.13
C ASP A 223 10.52 -4.44 0.95
N HIS A 224 9.83 -5.57 1.10
CA HIS A 224 10.42 -6.91 1.02
C HIS A 224 9.96 -7.63 -0.24
N LYS A 225 10.88 -7.85 -1.19
CA LYS A 225 10.62 -8.56 -2.46
C LYS A 225 10.23 -10.03 -2.29
N GLU A 226 10.45 -10.59 -1.10
CA GLU A 226 10.00 -11.94 -0.71
C GLU A 226 8.56 -11.95 -0.16
N SER A 227 7.86 -10.81 -0.14
CA SER A 227 6.47 -10.79 0.28
C SER A 227 5.56 -11.38 -0.79
N LEU A 228 4.35 -11.79 -0.37
CA LEU A 228 3.36 -12.39 -1.27
C LEU A 228 2.99 -11.47 -2.45
N LEU A 229 3.14 -10.15 -2.31
CA LEU A 229 2.85 -9.19 -3.37
C LEU A 229 3.70 -9.43 -4.63
N PHE A 230 4.96 -9.79 -4.49
CA PHE A 230 5.85 -9.99 -5.63
C PHE A 230 5.61 -11.36 -6.29
N TYR A 231 5.24 -12.37 -5.51
CA TYR A 231 4.91 -13.71 -6.02
C TYR A 231 3.56 -13.78 -6.74
N GLU A 232 2.64 -12.84 -6.49
CA GLU A 232 1.32 -12.83 -7.13
C GLU A 232 1.33 -12.27 -8.59
N ASP A 233 2.50 -12.11 -9.22
CA ASP A 233 2.64 -11.56 -10.59
C ASP A 233 2.78 -12.63 -11.69
N HIS A 234 3.61 -13.65 -11.46
CA HIS A 234 4.04 -14.57 -12.50
C HIS A 234 3.36 -15.94 -12.35
N VAL A 235 2.29 -16.15 -13.14
CA VAL A 235 1.54 -17.43 -13.14
C VAL A 235 2.43 -18.62 -13.48
N TYR A 236 3.41 -18.43 -14.37
CA TYR A 236 4.32 -19.50 -14.77
C TYR A 236 5.38 -19.83 -13.71
N ASP A 237 5.81 -18.84 -12.93
CA ASP A 237 6.86 -19.03 -11.91
C ASP A 237 6.28 -19.43 -10.54
N HIS A 238 5.02 -19.06 -10.27
CA HIS A 238 4.42 -19.15 -8.92
C HIS A 238 3.05 -19.84 -8.88
N GLY A 239 2.58 -20.37 -10.01
CA GLY A 239 1.45 -21.29 -10.09
C GLY A 239 0.12 -20.74 -9.52
N PHE A 240 -0.47 -21.49 -8.59
CA PHE A 240 -1.82 -21.22 -8.06
C PHE A 240 -1.95 -19.87 -7.33
N LEU A 241 -0.93 -19.46 -6.58
CA LEU A 241 -0.95 -18.20 -5.82
C LEU A 241 -1.00 -16.98 -6.76
N ALA A 242 -0.21 -17.00 -7.83
CA ALA A 242 -0.23 -15.96 -8.85
C ALA A 242 -1.55 -15.86 -9.63
N ARG A 243 -2.27 -16.98 -9.80
CA ARG A 243 -3.58 -16.96 -10.47
C ARG A 243 -4.69 -16.35 -9.59
N THR A 244 -4.65 -16.65 -8.30
CA THR A 244 -5.72 -16.31 -7.35
C THR A 244 -5.56 -14.91 -6.76
N LYS A 245 -4.31 -14.44 -6.61
CA LYS A 245 -3.97 -13.10 -6.11
C LYS A 245 -4.70 -12.76 -4.80
N TYR A 246 -4.74 -13.71 -3.87
CA TYR A 246 -5.56 -13.60 -2.65
C TYR A 246 -5.26 -12.34 -1.86
N PHE A 247 -3.98 -12.02 -1.67
CA PHE A 247 -3.62 -10.84 -0.88
C PHE A 247 -3.83 -9.56 -1.67
N THR A 248 -3.37 -9.49 -2.93
CA THR A 248 -3.56 -8.30 -3.76
C THR A 248 -5.05 -7.94 -3.87
N ASN A 249 -5.93 -8.94 -4.05
CA ASN A 249 -7.38 -8.71 -4.11
C ASN A 249 -7.98 -8.30 -2.75
N ALA A 250 -7.56 -8.90 -1.65
CA ALA A 250 -8.06 -8.54 -0.32
C ALA A 250 -7.65 -7.13 0.11
N ALA A 251 -6.42 -6.71 -0.21
CA ALA A 251 -5.89 -5.41 0.19
C ALA A 251 -6.29 -4.27 -0.77
N PHE A 252 -6.32 -4.54 -2.09
CA PHE A 252 -6.43 -3.51 -3.13
C PHE A 252 -7.62 -3.70 -4.08
N GLY A 253 -8.32 -4.83 -4.00
CA GLY A 253 -9.44 -5.17 -4.88
C GLY A 253 -10.74 -4.44 -4.58
N SER A 254 -10.83 -3.74 -3.44
CA SER A 254 -12.03 -3.02 -3.02
C SER A 254 -11.73 -1.55 -2.80
N TYR A 255 -12.21 -0.69 -3.71
CA TYR A 255 -12.15 0.76 -3.59
C TYR A 255 -12.70 1.25 -2.24
N ASP A 256 -13.83 0.72 -1.78
CA ASP A 256 -14.44 1.11 -0.50
C ASP A 256 -13.51 0.87 0.71
N LEU A 257 -12.69 -0.19 0.65
CA LEU A 257 -11.70 -0.49 1.69
C LEU A 257 -10.55 0.52 1.61
N VAL A 258 -10.01 0.70 0.41
CA VAL A 258 -8.85 1.58 0.16
C VAL A 258 -9.17 3.03 0.51
N GLU A 259 -10.33 3.54 0.06
CA GLU A 259 -10.79 4.90 0.35
C GLU A 259 -11.25 5.03 1.80
N GLY A 260 -11.99 4.05 2.33
CA GLY A 260 -12.48 4.05 3.71
C GLY A 260 -11.34 4.12 4.73
N LEU A 261 -10.24 3.38 4.51
CA LEU A 261 -9.03 3.47 5.33
C LEU A 261 -8.22 4.75 5.02
N GLY A 262 -8.24 5.20 3.77
CA GLY A 262 -7.55 6.41 3.31
C GLY A 262 -8.11 7.72 3.86
N ALA A 263 -9.38 7.74 4.29
CA ALA A 263 -10.01 8.89 4.93
C ALA A 263 -9.34 9.29 6.26
N TYR A 264 -8.55 8.39 6.85
CA TYR A 264 -7.91 8.55 8.16
C TYR A 264 -6.42 8.80 8.02
N GLY A 265 -6.04 10.08 7.84
CA GLY A 265 -4.65 10.53 7.96
C GLY A 265 -3.66 9.89 6.98
N ALA A 266 -4.09 9.60 5.74
CA ALA A 266 -3.27 8.93 4.73
C ALA A 266 -2.72 7.56 5.20
N CYS A 267 -3.62 6.70 5.70
CA CYS A 267 -3.33 5.33 6.12
C CYS A 267 -4.05 4.26 5.29
N SER A 268 -4.34 4.55 4.02
CA SER A 268 -4.76 3.56 3.04
C SER A 268 -3.66 2.51 2.82
N PRO A 269 -4.01 1.25 2.46
CA PRO A 269 -3.03 0.29 1.97
C PRO A 269 -2.23 0.80 0.75
N LEU A 270 -2.78 1.72 -0.05
CA LEU A 270 -2.10 2.39 -1.17
C LEU A 270 -1.32 3.66 -0.78
N ASP A 271 -1.33 4.07 0.50
CA ASP A 271 -0.65 5.29 0.89
C ASP A 271 0.87 5.07 0.99
N ALA A 272 1.53 5.43 -0.12
CA ALA A 272 2.97 5.37 -0.28
C ALA A 272 3.68 6.70 0.09
N THR A 273 3.22 7.43 1.10
CA THR A 273 3.66 8.82 1.36
C THR A 273 5.19 9.01 1.46
N PRO A 274 5.82 10.00 0.77
CA PRO A 274 7.28 10.13 0.61
C PRO A 274 8.08 10.26 1.90
N ALA A 275 7.48 10.80 2.96
CA ALA A 275 8.11 10.88 4.29
C ALA A 275 8.44 9.50 4.89
N PHE A 276 7.89 8.42 4.33
CA PHE A 276 7.99 7.08 4.87
C PHE A 276 8.58 6.05 3.88
N TYR A 277 8.78 6.41 2.61
CA TYR A 277 9.29 5.50 1.57
C TYR A 277 10.63 5.99 1.02
N ALA A 278 11.58 5.08 0.87
CA ALA A 278 12.63 5.25 -0.12
C ALA A 278 11.98 5.23 -1.52
N PRO A 279 12.58 5.88 -2.54
CA PRO A 279 12.14 5.73 -3.92
C PRO A 279 12.00 4.26 -4.28
N PHE A 280 10.87 3.90 -4.88
CA PHE A 280 10.67 2.54 -5.36
C PHE A 280 11.60 2.27 -6.53
N ASP A 281 12.24 1.11 -6.49
CA ASP A 281 12.86 0.58 -7.69
C ASP A 281 11.81 0.17 -8.73
N GLU A 282 12.26 -0.17 -9.94
CA GLU A 282 11.39 -0.55 -11.03
C GLU A 282 10.42 -1.70 -10.66
N ILE A 283 10.90 -2.68 -9.88
CA ILE A 283 10.13 -3.87 -9.52
C ILE A 283 9.06 -3.51 -8.50
N GLN A 284 9.43 -2.76 -7.45
CA GLN A 284 8.49 -2.27 -6.44
C GLN A 284 7.42 -1.38 -7.09
N LEU A 285 7.81 -0.48 -7.99
CA LEU A 285 6.88 0.41 -8.67
C LEU A 285 5.93 -0.34 -9.61
N LYS A 286 6.39 -1.40 -10.29
CA LYS A 286 5.51 -2.28 -11.09
C LYS A 286 4.43 -2.94 -10.22
N VAL A 287 4.83 -3.50 -9.08
CA VAL A 287 3.90 -4.16 -8.15
C VAL A 287 2.93 -3.15 -7.54
N PHE A 288 3.42 -1.97 -7.14
CA PHE A 288 2.58 -0.87 -6.68
C PHE A 288 1.57 -0.43 -7.75
N GLY A 289 2.03 -0.24 -8.98
CA GLY A 289 1.19 0.10 -10.14
C GLY A 289 0.10 -0.93 -10.39
N ARG A 290 0.39 -2.22 -10.24
CA ARG A 290 -0.60 -3.30 -10.35
C ARG A 290 -1.67 -3.21 -9.26
N CYS A 291 -1.26 -2.98 -8.01
CA CYS A 291 -2.18 -2.80 -6.88
C CYS A 291 -3.07 -1.58 -7.10
N TYR A 292 -2.48 -0.47 -7.52
CA TYR A 292 -3.17 0.76 -7.89
C TYR A 292 -4.20 0.53 -9.01
N LEU A 293 -3.81 -0.10 -10.12
CA LEU A 293 -4.71 -0.40 -11.25
C LEU A 293 -5.89 -1.29 -10.82
N LEU A 294 -5.67 -2.24 -9.91
CA LEU A 294 -6.75 -3.07 -9.37
C LEU A 294 -7.78 -2.22 -8.62
N THR A 295 -7.33 -1.28 -7.78
CA THR A 295 -8.23 -0.36 -7.10
C THR A 295 -8.93 0.59 -8.06
N VAL A 296 -8.23 1.13 -9.06
CA VAL A 296 -8.86 1.98 -10.08
C VAL A 296 -9.94 1.20 -10.85
N THR A 297 -9.74 -0.09 -11.09
CA THR A 297 -10.74 -0.97 -11.73
C THR A 297 -12.05 -0.99 -10.91
N ASP A 298 -11.97 -1.28 -9.61
CA ASP A 298 -13.16 -1.33 -8.74
C ASP A 298 -13.77 0.07 -8.54
N TYR A 299 -12.93 1.11 -8.41
CA TYR A 299 -13.37 2.51 -8.36
C TYR A 299 -14.26 2.84 -9.54
N CYS A 300 -13.79 2.59 -10.77
CA CYS A 300 -14.56 2.94 -11.95
C CYS A 300 -15.86 2.14 -12.11
N GLN A 301 -15.93 0.93 -11.55
CA GLN A 301 -17.16 0.12 -11.54
C GLN A 301 -18.20 0.64 -10.54
N LYS A 302 -17.78 1.27 -9.44
CA LYS A 302 -18.65 1.69 -8.32
C LYS A 302 -18.92 3.19 -8.27
N ALA A 303 -17.87 3.99 -8.34
CA ALA A 303 -17.85 5.44 -8.19
C ALA A 303 -17.49 6.03 -9.55
N GLY A 304 -18.44 6.72 -10.20
CA GLY A 304 -18.16 7.38 -11.46
C GLY A 304 -16.90 8.24 -11.37
N VAL A 305 -16.07 8.23 -12.42
CA VAL A 305 -14.68 8.77 -12.51
C VAL A 305 -14.52 10.27 -12.09
N PHE A 306 -15.63 10.95 -11.83
CA PHE A 306 -15.72 12.35 -11.42
C PHE A 306 -15.82 12.56 -9.90
N GLN A 307 -15.84 11.50 -9.09
CA GLN A 307 -15.80 11.62 -7.64
C GLN A 307 -14.37 11.86 -7.13
N VAL A 308 -14.27 12.59 -6.02
CA VAL A 308 -13.01 12.78 -5.30
C VAL A 308 -12.62 11.45 -4.65
N SER A 309 -11.40 10.99 -4.88
CA SER A 309 -10.81 9.87 -4.14
C SER A 309 -9.50 10.33 -3.53
N SER A 310 -9.47 10.44 -2.21
CA SER A 310 -8.29 10.91 -1.51
C SER A 310 -7.14 9.89 -1.59
N ALA A 311 -7.47 8.59 -1.56
CA ALA A 311 -6.47 7.53 -1.62
C ALA A 311 -5.86 7.36 -3.02
N LEU A 312 -6.68 7.35 -4.07
CA LEU A 312 -6.18 7.26 -5.45
C LEU A 312 -5.42 8.52 -5.85
N SER A 313 -5.86 9.70 -5.39
CA SER A 313 -5.15 10.95 -5.60
C SER A 313 -3.73 10.90 -5.04
N ARG A 314 -3.56 10.53 -3.77
CA ARG A 314 -2.23 10.40 -3.14
C ARG A 314 -1.37 9.32 -3.79
N ALA A 315 -1.97 8.20 -4.19
CA ALA A 315 -1.25 7.15 -4.91
C ALA A 315 -0.77 7.63 -6.29
N THR A 316 -1.59 8.42 -7.00
CA THR A 316 -1.24 9.03 -8.29
C THR A 316 -0.09 10.01 -8.13
N ASP A 317 -0.18 10.90 -7.14
CA ASP A 317 0.88 11.85 -6.81
C ASP A 317 2.19 11.12 -6.48
N TYR A 318 2.14 10.01 -5.74
CA TYR A 318 3.31 9.21 -5.43
C TYR A 318 3.94 8.54 -6.66
N ILE A 319 3.12 7.97 -7.56
CA ILE A 319 3.62 7.39 -8.83
C ILE A 319 4.27 8.49 -9.67
N ALA A 320 3.64 9.66 -9.75
CA ALA A 320 4.20 10.81 -10.43
C ALA A 320 5.54 11.18 -9.79
N LEU A 321 5.63 11.31 -8.46
CA LEU A 321 6.85 11.63 -7.72
C LEU A 321 8.05 10.73 -8.08
N GLN A 322 7.84 9.44 -8.40
CA GLN A 322 8.93 8.55 -8.82
C GLN A 322 9.67 9.03 -10.08
N THR A 323 9.06 9.93 -10.86
CA THR A 323 9.68 10.54 -12.03
C THR A 323 10.60 11.72 -11.71
N GLU A 324 10.60 12.25 -10.48
CA GLU A 324 11.45 13.37 -10.07
C GLU A 324 12.93 12.99 -9.98
N TYR A 325 13.21 11.73 -9.65
CA TYR A 325 14.57 11.21 -9.55
C TYR A 325 15.31 11.14 -10.90
N LEU A 326 14.58 11.34 -12.01
CA LEU A 326 15.18 11.52 -13.32
C LEU A 326 15.84 12.92 -13.39
N SER A 327 17.06 13.03 -12.89
CA SER A 327 17.83 14.28 -12.91
C SER A 327 18.94 14.26 -13.96
N ASP A 328 19.19 15.41 -14.60
CA ASP A 328 20.24 15.64 -15.59
C ASP A 328 21.64 15.85 -14.93
N GLY A 329 21.79 15.40 -13.68
CA GLY A 329 22.90 15.78 -12.81
C GLY A 329 24.16 14.92 -13.00
N SER A 330 25.04 15.34 -13.90
CA SER A 330 26.48 15.00 -13.99
C SER A 330 26.92 13.63 -14.54
N GLY A 331 25.99 12.75 -14.91
CA GLY A 331 26.27 11.46 -15.55
C GLY A 331 25.63 11.33 -16.93
N ILE A 332 26.24 10.54 -17.81
CA ILE A 332 25.60 10.12 -19.07
C ILE A 332 24.40 9.26 -18.69
N LEU A 333 23.19 9.85 -18.68
CA LEU A 333 21.95 9.09 -18.63
C LEU A 333 22.00 8.01 -19.72
N ASN A 334 21.68 6.78 -19.37
CA ASN A 334 21.67 5.65 -20.29
C ASN A 334 20.39 4.84 -20.05
N TYR A 335 19.98 4.05 -21.04
CA TYR A 335 18.81 3.16 -20.98
C TYR A 335 18.84 2.15 -19.81
N ARG A 336 20.01 1.94 -19.19
CA ARG A 336 20.19 1.05 -18.02
C ARG A 336 20.10 1.77 -16.67
N ASP A 337 19.87 3.09 -16.68
CA ASP A 337 19.74 3.87 -15.46
C ASP A 337 18.49 3.44 -14.67
N PRO A 338 18.61 3.06 -13.39
CA PRO A 338 17.46 2.75 -12.54
C PRO A 338 16.41 3.88 -12.49
N ALA A 339 16.83 5.15 -12.55
CA ALA A 339 15.92 6.29 -12.57
C ALA A 339 15.09 6.32 -13.88
N TYR A 340 15.70 5.97 -15.02
CA TYR A 340 14.97 5.82 -16.28
C TYR A 340 13.98 4.66 -16.23
N ALA A 341 14.35 3.53 -15.62
CA ALA A 341 13.48 2.37 -15.46
C ALA A 341 12.24 2.69 -14.60
N SER A 342 12.43 3.38 -13.47
CA SER A 342 11.32 3.86 -12.63
C SER A 342 10.47 4.91 -13.36
N PHE A 343 11.08 5.86 -14.07
CA PHE A 343 10.38 6.85 -14.89
C PHE A 343 9.48 6.20 -15.95
N SER A 344 10.03 5.25 -16.70
CA SER A 344 9.32 4.50 -17.74
C SER A 344 8.17 3.68 -17.15
N THR A 345 8.39 3.08 -15.98
CA THR A 345 7.35 2.33 -15.27
C THR A 345 6.22 3.24 -14.80
N ALA A 346 6.51 4.42 -14.26
CA ALA A 346 5.48 5.41 -13.91
C ALA A 346 4.64 5.80 -15.14
N CYS A 347 5.29 6.17 -16.26
CA CYS A 347 4.59 6.51 -17.51
C CYS A 347 3.68 5.37 -17.99
N ARG A 348 4.14 4.13 -17.91
CA ARG A 348 3.35 2.94 -18.25
C ARG A 348 2.14 2.76 -17.32
N ILE A 349 2.26 3.01 -16.02
CA ILE A 349 1.11 2.94 -15.11
C ILE A 349 0.04 3.96 -15.50
N PHE A 350 0.43 5.20 -15.82
CA PHE A 350 -0.48 6.21 -16.34
C PHE A 350 -1.13 5.79 -17.66
N GLN A 351 -0.37 5.19 -18.57
CA GLN A 351 -0.90 4.66 -19.82
C GLN A 351 -1.94 3.55 -19.60
N GLU A 352 -1.64 2.57 -18.75
CA GLU A 352 -2.56 1.48 -18.42
C GLU A 352 -3.82 2.00 -17.72
N THR A 353 -3.69 3.05 -16.91
CA THR A 353 -4.83 3.73 -16.28
C THR A 353 -5.74 4.36 -17.34
N LEU A 354 -5.18 5.09 -18.32
CA LEU A 354 -5.95 5.65 -19.42
C LEU A 354 -6.65 4.55 -20.25
N LYS A 355 -5.94 3.46 -20.58
CA LYS A 355 -6.51 2.30 -21.29
C LYS A 355 -7.66 1.67 -20.51
N LEU A 356 -7.53 1.59 -19.19
CA LEU A 356 -8.56 1.04 -18.33
C LEU A 356 -9.81 1.93 -18.34
N LEU A 357 -9.63 3.24 -18.19
CA LEU A 357 -10.71 4.23 -18.28
C LEU A 357 -11.44 4.18 -19.63
N ASP A 358 -10.73 3.89 -20.72
CA ASP A 358 -11.31 3.78 -22.06
C ASP A 358 -12.13 2.50 -22.27
N LYS A 359 -11.86 1.42 -21.53
CA LYS A 359 -12.59 0.14 -21.65
C LYS A 359 -13.95 0.16 -20.94
N LEU A 360 -14.21 1.18 -20.14
CA LEU A 360 -15.42 1.29 -19.35
C LEU A 360 -16.45 2.06 -20.19
N ASP A 361 -17.20 1.33 -21.01
CA ASP A 361 -18.24 1.89 -21.87
C ASP A 361 -19.41 2.50 -21.07
N GLY A 362 -19.86 3.68 -21.48
CA GLY A 362 -21.30 3.96 -21.64
C GLY A 362 -22.21 4.20 -20.42
N THR A 363 -21.83 4.05 -19.16
CA THR A 363 -22.78 4.30 -18.05
C THR A 363 -22.31 5.30 -17.01
N ARG A 364 -23.04 6.44 -16.96
CA ARG A 364 -22.96 7.54 -15.97
C ARG A 364 -21.81 8.53 -16.14
N TRP A 365 -21.69 9.06 -17.36
CA TRP A 365 -20.79 10.17 -17.70
C TRP A 365 -21.42 11.55 -17.52
N ASP A 366 -22.71 11.60 -17.21
CA ASP A 366 -23.47 12.83 -17.01
C ASP A 366 -23.62 13.11 -15.51
N ALA A 367 -23.14 14.28 -15.12
CA ALA A 367 -23.10 14.85 -13.77
C ALA A 367 -22.04 14.25 -12.81
N ILE A 368 -21.08 15.09 -12.42
CA ILE A 368 -21.18 15.86 -11.18
C ILE A 368 -20.25 17.08 -11.31
N ALA A 369 -20.87 18.26 -11.41
CA ALA A 369 -20.24 19.51 -11.03
C ALA A 369 -20.39 19.67 -9.51
N ALA A 370 -19.28 19.97 -8.86
CA ALA A 370 -19.15 20.65 -7.57
C ALA A 370 -20.06 20.19 -6.41
N MET A 371 -19.50 19.38 -5.51
CA MET A 371 -19.68 19.61 -4.08
C MET A 371 -18.32 19.49 -3.38
N GLY A 372 -17.66 20.64 -3.15
CA GLY A 372 -16.43 20.73 -2.36
C GLY A 372 -15.30 21.52 -3.03
N SER A 373 -14.31 21.90 -2.22
CA SER A 373 -13.03 22.49 -2.62
C SER A 373 -12.07 21.51 -3.29
N ASP A 374 -12.46 20.24 -3.41
CA ASP A 374 -11.55 19.14 -3.71
C ASP A 374 -11.55 18.83 -5.21
N ILE A 375 -10.34 18.71 -5.76
CA ILE A 375 -10.11 18.48 -7.20
C ILE A 375 -10.55 17.05 -7.54
N PRO A 376 -11.44 16.84 -8.54
CA PRO A 376 -11.83 15.52 -8.99
C PRO A 376 -10.64 14.68 -9.46
N PHE A 377 -10.71 13.36 -9.27
CA PHE A 377 -9.60 12.45 -9.58
C PHE A 377 -9.04 12.63 -11.01
N HIS A 378 -9.91 12.74 -12.03
CA HIS A 378 -9.48 12.92 -13.42
C HIS A 378 -8.73 14.23 -13.70
N GLU A 379 -9.03 15.30 -12.97
CA GLU A 379 -8.34 16.59 -13.09
C GLU A 379 -6.97 16.53 -12.41
N LEU A 380 -6.90 15.97 -11.21
CA LEU A 380 -5.62 15.71 -10.55
C LEU A 380 -4.74 14.77 -11.40
N PHE A 381 -5.32 13.72 -11.96
CA PHE A 381 -4.61 12.80 -12.85
C PHE A 381 -4.02 13.53 -14.06
N ALA A 382 -4.76 14.47 -14.67
CA ALA A 382 -4.25 15.32 -15.75
C ALA A 382 -3.14 16.28 -15.27
N GLN A 383 -3.23 16.83 -14.06
CA GLN A 383 -2.18 17.65 -13.46
C GLN A 383 -0.90 16.84 -13.25
N GLN A 384 -0.99 15.61 -12.72
CA GLN A 384 0.17 14.75 -12.55
C GLN A 384 0.79 14.31 -13.90
N MET A 385 -0.02 14.08 -14.93
CA MET A 385 0.50 13.89 -16.29
C MET A 385 1.28 15.11 -16.79
N PHE A 386 0.79 16.32 -16.51
CA PHE A 386 1.48 17.57 -16.88
C PHE A 386 2.82 17.72 -16.13
N GLU A 387 2.87 17.41 -14.84
CA GLU A 387 4.12 17.40 -14.06
C GLU A 387 5.17 16.43 -14.64
N ILE A 388 4.75 15.24 -15.04
CA ILE A 388 5.63 14.26 -15.71
C ILE A 388 6.15 14.81 -17.05
N ILE A 389 5.31 15.48 -17.85
CA ILE A 389 5.76 16.18 -19.07
C ILE A 389 6.80 17.25 -18.72
N GLY A 390 6.55 18.03 -17.67
CA GLY A 390 7.48 19.04 -17.18
C GLY A 390 8.85 18.42 -16.87
N ARG A 391 8.88 17.30 -16.14
CA ARG A 391 10.12 16.58 -15.80
C ARG A 391 10.82 16.01 -17.03
N ALA A 392 10.10 15.40 -17.96
CA ALA A 392 10.65 14.92 -19.23
C ALA A 392 11.24 16.06 -20.09
N ALA A 393 10.63 17.25 -20.04
CA ALA A 393 11.10 18.43 -20.74
C ALA A 393 12.42 18.98 -20.18
N HIS A 394 12.76 18.63 -18.93
CA HIS A 394 14.01 19.08 -18.30
C HIS A 394 15.25 18.32 -18.76
N ILE A 395 15.09 17.17 -19.40
CA ILE A 395 16.19 16.31 -19.84
C ILE A 395 16.87 16.87 -21.09
N ARG A 396 18.19 17.06 -21.01
CA ARG A 396 19.06 17.60 -22.06
C ARG A 396 20.22 16.65 -22.36
N SER A 397 19.87 15.41 -22.69
CA SER A 397 20.82 14.41 -23.16
C SER A 397 21.01 14.44 -24.69
N ASP A 398 21.69 13.44 -25.24
CA ASP A 398 21.80 13.28 -26.70
C ASP A 398 20.42 13.17 -27.37
N GLU A 399 20.36 13.47 -28.68
CA GLU A 399 19.10 13.51 -29.44
C GLU A 399 18.30 12.21 -29.31
N LYS A 400 18.95 11.04 -29.33
CA LYS A 400 18.25 9.75 -29.30
C LYS A 400 17.64 9.51 -27.94
N LEU A 401 18.38 9.76 -26.86
CA LEU A 401 17.87 9.57 -25.51
C LEU A 401 16.78 10.59 -25.16
N CYS A 402 16.95 11.84 -25.59
CA CYS A 402 15.93 12.88 -25.45
C CYS A 402 14.64 12.49 -26.19
N TRP A 403 14.75 11.97 -27.42
CA TRP A 403 13.62 11.44 -28.16
C TRP A 403 12.98 10.23 -27.46
N GLU A 404 13.77 9.31 -26.93
CA GLU A 404 13.26 8.15 -26.20
C GLU A 404 12.41 8.60 -24.99
N ILE A 405 12.95 9.46 -24.13
CA ILE A 405 12.28 9.90 -22.90
C ILE A 405 11.05 10.74 -23.24
N GLN A 406 11.20 11.76 -24.08
CA GLN A 406 10.14 12.72 -24.36
C GLN A 406 9.04 12.12 -25.25
N HIS A 407 9.40 11.46 -26.35
CA HIS A 407 8.43 10.93 -27.30
C HIS A 407 8.02 9.48 -26.96
N ASN A 408 8.99 8.54 -26.91
CA ASN A 408 8.66 7.11 -26.85
C ASN A 408 8.12 6.66 -25.49
N THR A 409 8.58 7.28 -24.41
CA THR A 409 8.19 6.92 -23.04
C THR A 409 7.08 7.84 -22.52
N THR A 410 7.26 9.16 -22.58
CA THR A 410 6.29 10.11 -21.99
C THR A 410 5.11 10.37 -22.92
N TRP A 411 5.36 10.94 -24.11
CA TRP A 411 4.28 11.37 -25.00
C TRP A 411 3.43 10.20 -25.48
N ARG A 412 4.08 9.09 -25.87
CA ARG A 412 3.40 7.87 -26.30
C ARG A 412 2.57 7.24 -25.19
N ALA A 413 2.95 7.37 -23.92
CA ALA A 413 2.12 6.89 -22.81
C ALA A 413 0.80 7.68 -22.72
N PHE A 414 0.86 9.00 -22.87
CA PHE A 414 -0.30 9.88 -22.68
C PHE A 414 -1.18 10.02 -23.92
N TYR A 415 -0.58 10.02 -25.12
CA TYR A 415 -1.25 10.14 -26.42
C TYR A 415 -1.17 8.85 -27.25
N TYR A 416 -1.12 7.68 -26.60
CA TYR A 416 -1.05 6.38 -27.30
C TYR A 416 -2.13 6.25 -28.40
N ARG A 417 -1.81 5.55 -29.50
CA ARG A 417 -2.72 5.42 -30.65
C ARG A 417 -3.97 4.58 -30.30
N GLY A 418 -5.14 5.15 -30.54
CA GLY A 418 -6.44 4.50 -30.53
C GLY A 418 -7.56 5.52 -30.80
N ASP A 419 -8.70 5.03 -31.25
CA ASP A 419 -9.91 5.84 -31.41
C ASP A 419 -10.63 5.87 -30.06
N PHE A 420 -10.46 6.96 -29.31
CA PHE A 420 -11.04 7.13 -27.98
C PHE A 420 -12.19 8.10 -28.04
N SER A 421 -13.33 7.73 -27.47
CA SER A 421 -14.53 8.54 -27.32
C SER A 421 -14.99 8.65 -25.86
N GLY A 422 -14.06 8.45 -24.91
CA GLY A 422 -14.34 8.24 -23.49
C GLY A 422 -13.60 9.18 -22.52
N PRO A 423 -13.40 8.77 -21.26
CA PRO A 423 -12.85 9.61 -20.19
C PRO A 423 -11.40 10.05 -20.44
N SER A 424 -10.61 9.22 -21.12
CA SER A 424 -9.25 9.60 -21.50
C SER A 424 -9.23 10.81 -22.44
N GLU A 425 -10.27 11.01 -23.27
CA GLU A 425 -10.36 12.18 -24.14
C GLU A 425 -10.56 13.45 -23.31
N ASN A 426 -11.39 13.37 -22.26
CA ASN A 426 -11.60 14.47 -21.32
C ASN A 426 -10.33 14.81 -20.55
N ILE A 427 -9.64 13.80 -20.01
CA ILE A 427 -8.35 13.97 -19.33
C ILE A 427 -7.32 14.62 -20.26
N ARG A 428 -7.19 14.15 -21.50
CA ARG A 428 -6.28 14.75 -22.51
C ARG A 428 -6.68 16.17 -22.89
N ARG A 429 -7.98 16.48 -22.92
CA ARG A 429 -8.46 17.85 -23.14
C ARG A 429 -8.05 18.78 -22.00
N ILE A 430 -8.10 18.32 -20.75
CA ILE A 430 -7.60 19.07 -19.59
C ILE A 430 -6.08 19.23 -19.70
N LEU A 431 -5.35 18.16 -19.99
CA LEU A 431 -3.90 18.19 -20.21
C LEU A 431 -3.51 19.18 -21.30
N ASN A 432 -4.21 19.19 -22.44
CA ASN A 432 -4.01 20.15 -23.51
C ASN A 432 -4.15 21.61 -23.03
N ARG A 433 -5.13 21.88 -22.16
CA ARG A 433 -5.33 23.21 -21.57
C ARG A 433 -4.20 23.58 -20.62
N LEU A 434 -3.73 22.65 -19.79
CA LEU A 434 -2.58 22.88 -18.90
C LEU A 434 -1.32 23.22 -19.70
N ILE A 435 -0.99 22.42 -20.73
CA ILE A 435 0.14 22.67 -21.62
C ILE A 435 0.03 24.04 -22.30
N MET A 436 -1.14 24.35 -22.88
CA MET A 436 -1.33 25.64 -23.55
C MET A 436 -1.33 26.83 -22.59
N SER A 437 -1.83 26.65 -21.37
CA SER A 437 -1.76 27.67 -20.31
C SER A 437 -0.31 27.97 -19.96
N GLU A 438 0.51 26.93 -19.76
CA GLU A 438 1.93 27.09 -19.47
C GLU A 438 2.67 27.77 -20.63
N VAL A 439 2.40 27.38 -21.87
CA VAL A 439 3.01 28.03 -23.05
C VAL A 439 2.56 29.48 -23.18
N ASN A 440 1.28 29.79 -22.96
CA ASN A 440 0.78 31.16 -23.00
C ASN A 440 1.42 32.05 -21.91
N SER A 441 1.79 31.46 -20.78
CA SER A 441 2.46 32.19 -19.70
C SER A 441 3.82 32.79 -20.10
N LEU A 442 4.48 32.26 -21.14
CA LEU A 442 5.72 32.81 -21.70
C LEU A 442 5.57 34.28 -22.14
N LEU A 443 4.35 34.72 -22.47
CA LEU A 443 4.08 36.11 -22.85
C LEU A 443 4.10 37.07 -21.66
N ALA A 444 3.76 36.58 -20.47
CA ALA A 444 3.68 37.38 -19.25
C ALA A 444 4.93 37.21 -18.37
N TYR A 445 5.40 35.98 -18.20
CA TYR A 445 6.55 35.62 -17.38
C TYR A 445 7.30 34.42 -17.99
N ALA A 446 8.27 34.69 -18.86
CA ALA A 446 9.12 33.64 -19.40
C ALA A 446 10.06 33.08 -18.32
N ASN A 447 10.10 31.76 -18.18
CA ASN A 447 10.96 31.06 -17.22
C ASN A 447 11.59 29.79 -17.85
N PHE A 448 12.43 29.08 -17.09
CA PHE A 448 13.10 27.88 -17.60
C PHE A 448 12.12 26.72 -17.85
N HIS A 449 11.10 26.57 -17.01
CA HIS A 449 10.15 25.48 -17.09
C HIS A 449 9.25 25.61 -18.33
N ASN A 450 8.52 26.73 -18.49
CA ASN A 450 7.62 26.94 -19.63
C ASN A 450 8.36 26.94 -20.98
N SER A 451 9.59 27.45 -21.02
CA SER A 451 10.45 27.39 -22.22
C SER A 451 10.76 25.96 -22.64
N LYS A 452 11.12 25.11 -21.67
CA LYS A 452 11.44 23.69 -21.91
C LYS A 452 10.20 22.89 -22.30
N VAL A 453 9.05 23.16 -21.68
CA VAL A 453 7.77 22.52 -22.06
C VAL A 453 7.44 22.81 -23.52
N LEU A 454 7.58 24.07 -23.97
CA LEU A 454 7.42 24.42 -25.38
C LEU A 454 8.41 23.67 -26.27
N ALA A 455 9.70 23.67 -25.91
CA ALA A 455 10.76 23.00 -26.67
C ALA A 455 10.47 21.50 -26.85
N MET A 456 10.11 20.80 -25.75
CA MET A 456 9.69 19.40 -25.79
C MET A 456 8.48 19.18 -26.71
N CYS A 457 7.44 20.01 -26.59
CA CYS A 457 6.25 19.86 -27.42
C CYS A 457 6.57 20.03 -28.91
N LEU A 458 7.44 20.99 -29.27
CA LEU A 458 7.90 21.16 -30.65
C LEU A 458 8.76 19.99 -31.12
N ASN A 459 9.61 19.44 -30.25
CA ASN A 459 10.41 18.25 -30.55
C ASN A 459 9.53 17.05 -30.85
N VAL A 460 8.54 16.77 -30.01
CA VAL A 460 7.66 15.63 -30.19
C VAL A 460 6.72 15.81 -31.39
N LEU A 461 6.02 16.94 -31.49
CA LEU A 461 4.95 17.14 -32.48
C LEU A 461 5.46 17.58 -33.85
N GLY A 462 6.66 18.18 -33.90
CA GLY A 462 7.29 18.68 -35.11
C GLY A 462 6.54 19.82 -35.80
N PHE A 463 7.07 20.24 -36.95
CA PHE A 463 6.57 21.39 -37.72
C PHE A 463 5.56 20.96 -38.80
N VAL A 464 4.61 20.10 -38.44
CA VAL A 464 3.68 19.51 -39.41
C VAL A 464 2.60 20.52 -39.82
N PRO A 465 2.37 20.76 -41.13
CA PRO A 465 1.34 21.69 -41.59
C PRO A 465 -0.07 21.32 -41.12
N PRO A 466 -0.97 22.29 -40.89
CA PRO A 466 -2.39 22.03 -40.61
C PRO A 466 -3.01 21.04 -41.60
N GLY A 467 -3.70 20.02 -41.09
CA GLY A 467 -4.37 18.98 -41.88
C GLY A 467 -3.51 17.73 -42.16
N ARG A 468 -2.19 17.77 -41.91
CA ARG A 468 -1.28 16.61 -42.05
C ARG A 468 -0.82 16.04 -40.71
N GLN A 469 -1.30 16.58 -39.59
CA GLN A 469 -0.98 16.06 -38.26
C GLN A 469 -1.47 14.62 -38.11
N ARG A 470 -0.59 13.75 -37.64
CA ARG A 470 -0.92 12.37 -37.26
C ARG A 470 -1.29 12.30 -35.79
N GLY A 471 -1.97 11.23 -35.38
CA GLY A 471 -2.31 10.97 -33.99
C GLY A 471 -3.76 11.27 -33.62
N SER A 472 -4.03 11.27 -32.31
CA SER A 472 -5.39 11.39 -31.77
C SER A 472 -6.01 12.76 -32.07
N ARG A 473 -7.34 12.90 -31.93
CA ARG A 473 -8.03 14.21 -32.09
C ARG A 473 -7.44 15.28 -31.16
N GLN A 474 -7.16 14.91 -29.91
CA GLN A 474 -6.61 15.83 -28.91
C GLN A 474 -5.17 16.23 -29.23
N GLU A 475 -4.34 15.29 -29.69
CA GLU A 475 -2.97 15.57 -30.13
C GLU A 475 -2.93 16.51 -31.35
N ARG A 476 -3.78 16.26 -32.35
CA ARG A 476 -3.91 17.14 -33.53
C ARG A 476 -4.41 18.53 -33.17
N THR A 477 -5.21 18.65 -32.12
CA THR A 477 -5.72 19.94 -31.65
C THR A 477 -4.63 20.73 -30.94
N LEU A 478 -3.88 20.07 -30.04
CA LEU A 478 -2.73 20.68 -29.38
C LEU A 478 -1.64 21.10 -30.38
N SER A 479 -1.29 20.24 -31.33
CA SER A 479 -0.29 20.54 -32.37
C SER A 479 -0.65 21.80 -33.18
N ARG A 480 -1.91 21.94 -33.59
CA ARG A 480 -2.36 23.15 -34.31
C ARG A 480 -2.27 24.40 -33.43
N ALA A 481 -2.68 24.30 -32.18
CA ALA A 481 -2.65 25.42 -31.24
C ALA A 481 -1.20 25.87 -30.96
N LEU A 482 -0.30 24.93 -30.66
CA LEU A 482 1.11 25.20 -30.42
C LEU A 482 1.78 25.82 -31.64
N LEU A 483 1.64 25.22 -32.84
CA LEU A 483 2.27 25.77 -34.05
C LEU A 483 1.74 27.16 -34.39
N SER A 484 0.44 27.41 -34.18
CA SER A 484 -0.14 28.75 -34.34
C SER A 484 0.47 29.74 -33.35
N TRP A 485 0.62 29.35 -32.08
CA TRP A 485 1.24 30.17 -31.06
C TRP A 485 2.71 30.45 -31.39
N THR A 486 3.50 29.42 -31.72
CA THR A 486 4.93 29.54 -32.03
C THR A 486 5.15 30.46 -33.22
N ARG A 487 4.38 30.33 -34.29
CA ARG A 487 4.48 31.25 -35.44
C ARG A 487 4.21 32.69 -35.07
N LYS A 488 3.31 32.95 -34.12
CA LYS A 488 2.90 34.31 -33.77
C LYS A 488 3.84 34.96 -32.75
N TYR A 489 4.36 34.20 -31.79
CA TYR A 489 4.97 34.76 -30.59
C TYR A 489 6.41 34.30 -30.31
N PHE A 490 6.91 33.26 -31.00
CA PHE A 490 8.24 32.72 -30.69
C PHE A 490 9.35 33.76 -30.84
N ALA A 491 9.38 34.49 -31.97
CA ALA A 491 10.40 35.51 -32.23
C ALA A 491 10.40 36.61 -31.15
N GLN A 492 9.21 37.02 -30.68
CA GLN A 492 9.06 37.98 -29.59
C GLN A 492 9.66 37.47 -28.27
N VAL A 493 9.30 36.25 -27.87
CA VAL A 493 9.77 35.64 -26.61
C VAL A 493 11.29 35.39 -26.65
N HIS A 494 11.78 34.89 -27.79
CA HIS A 494 13.21 34.63 -28.03
C HIS A 494 14.05 35.92 -28.01
N ALA A 495 13.54 37.01 -28.60
CA ALA A 495 14.22 38.31 -28.59
C ALA A 495 14.28 38.90 -27.18
N GLY A 496 13.13 38.90 -26.47
CA GLY A 496 12.98 39.55 -25.16
C GLY A 496 13.72 38.89 -23.99
N ASN A 497 14.12 37.61 -24.11
CA ASN A 497 14.74 36.87 -22.99
C ASN A 497 16.03 36.13 -23.39
N PRO A 498 17.18 36.82 -23.46
CA PRO A 498 18.45 36.23 -23.90
C PRO A 498 18.87 34.96 -23.13
N ARG A 499 18.63 34.92 -21.81
CA ARG A 499 18.98 33.77 -20.94
C ARG A 499 18.14 32.51 -21.20
N LEU A 500 17.02 32.63 -21.90
CA LEU A 500 16.09 31.52 -22.17
C LEU A 500 16.14 31.03 -23.62
N ARG A 501 16.95 31.64 -24.49
CA ARG A 501 17.00 31.29 -25.93
C ARG A 501 17.33 29.83 -26.16
N GLU A 502 18.36 29.32 -25.48
CA GLU A 502 18.77 27.91 -25.51
C GLU A 502 17.76 26.98 -24.83
N MET A 503 16.81 27.52 -24.05
CA MET A 503 15.78 26.76 -23.34
C MET A 503 14.54 26.53 -24.19
N LEU A 504 14.31 27.39 -25.18
CA LEU A 504 13.21 27.32 -26.14
C LEU A 504 13.47 26.32 -27.28
N LEU A 505 14.68 25.75 -27.36
CA LEU A 505 15.14 24.86 -28.41
C LEU A 505 15.66 23.55 -27.81
N THR A 506 15.47 22.46 -28.55
CA THR A 506 16.10 21.16 -28.29
C THR A 506 17.40 21.03 -29.09
N SER A 507 18.22 20.01 -28.79
CA SER A 507 19.51 19.77 -29.45
C SER A 507 19.43 19.61 -30.97
N ASN A 508 18.28 19.22 -31.50
CA ASN A 508 17.99 19.08 -32.93
C ASN A 508 17.22 20.27 -33.53
N MET A 509 17.20 21.44 -32.87
CA MET A 509 16.54 22.64 -33.37
C MET A 509 17.44 23.87 -33.29
N SER A 510 17.31 24.75 -34.28
CA SER A 510 17.92 26.08 -34.26
C SER A 510 16.95 27.15 -34.72
N TYR A 511 17.19 28.39 -34.29
CA TYR A 511 16.49 29.56 -34.78
C TYR A 511 17.38 30.31 -35.78
N ASP A 512 16.91 30.42 -37.02
CA ASP A 512 17.53 31.18 -38.10
C ASP A 512 16.91 32.59 -38.10
N ALA A 513 17.66 33.54 -37.55
CA ALA A 513 17.22 34.92 -37.40
C ALA A 513 17.14 35.67 -38.74
N GLU A 514 17.95 35.31 -39.74
CA GLU A 514 17.97 35.96 -41.06
C GLU A 514 16.70 35.63 -41.84
N ASN A 515 16.31 34.35 -41.84
CA ASN A 515 15.11 33.87 -42.53
C ASN A 515 13.86 33.87 -41.63
N ASN A 516 13.99 34.37 -40.39
CA ASN A 516 12.96 34.35 -39.35
C ASN A 516 12.22 33.01 -39.26
N CYS A 517 12.97 31.91 -39.15
CA CYS A 517 12.42 30.57 -39.18
C CYS A 517 13.06 29.65 -38.13
N LEU A 518 12.27 28.69 -37.64
CA LEU A 518 12.78 27.57 -36.86
C LEU A 518 13.20 26.44 -37.80
N VAL A 519 14.40 25.91 -37.60
CA VAL A 519 14.95 24.79 -38.36
C VAL A 519 15.04 23.59 -37.43
N ARG A 520 14.48 22.46 -37.86
CA ARG A 520 14.65 21.17 -37.19
C ARG A 520 15.53 20.28 -38.05
N TYR A 521 16.54 19.69 -37.42
CA TYR A 521 17.45 18.72 -38.01
C TYR A 521 16.91 17.32 -37.77
N HIS A 522 16.98 16.46 -38.79
CA HIS A 522 16.64 15.05 -38.69
C HIS A 522 17.91 14.19 -38.73
N PHE A 523 17.83 12.96 -38.23
CA PHE A 523 18.96 12.05 -38.19
C PHE A 523 19.61 11.91 -39.59
N GLN A 524 20.93 12.13 -39.66
CA GLN A 524 21.70 11.96 -40.88
C GLN A 524 21.76 10.45 -41.18
N GLY A 525 20.94 10.00 -42.13
CA GLY A 525 21.00 8.63 -42.66
C GLY A 525 22.19 8.45 -43.59
N LEU A 526 22.00 7.75 -44.71
CA LEU A 526 23.01 7.57 -45.77
C LEU A 526 23.16 8.79 -46.69
N ASN A 527 22.56 9.93 -46.36
CA ASN A 527 22.58 11.13 -47.21
C ASN A 527 23.71 12.09 -46.80
N ASP A 528 24.33 12.72 -47.80
CA ASP A 528 25.40 13.71 -47.60
C ASP A 528 24.93 14.99 -46.89
N THR A 529 23.62 15.26 -46.89
CA THR A 529 23.02 16.43 -46.23
C THR A 529 22.04 16.02 -45.14
N ILE A 530 22.11 16.73 -44.01
CA ILE A 530 21.18 16.55 -42.89
C ILE A 530 19.80 17.03 -43.35
N PRO A 531 18.77 16.15 -43.37
CA PRO A 531 17.42 16.58 -43.74
C PRO A 531 16.93 17.62 -42.75
N THR A 532 16.35 18.72 -43.23
CA THR A 532 15.80 19.78 -42.38
C THR A 532 14.32 20.05 -42.66
N THR A 533 13.61 20.48 -41.63
CA THR A 533 12.25 21.02 -41.76
C THR A 533 12.23 22.43 -41.19
N LYS A 534 11.70 23.37 -41.98
CA LYS A 534 11.64 24.80 -41.60
C LYS A 534 10.21 25.21 -41.26
N MET A 535 10.07 26.05 -40.23
CA MET A 535 8.83 26.75 -39.90
C MET A 535 9.07 28.25 -39.85
N TYR A 536 8.49 28.97 -40.80
CA TYR A 536 8.54 30.44 -40.84
C TYR A 536 7.70 31.07 -39.73
N LEU A 537 8.26 32.10 -39.10
CA LEU A 537 7.66 32.82 -37.98
C LEU A 537 7.20 34.21 -38.42
N ARG A 538 6.33 34.84 -37.62
CA ARG A 538 6.04 36.26 -37.73
C ARG A 538 7.19 37.05 -37.09
N PRO A 539 7.58 38.20 -37.66
CA PRO A 539 8.62 39.03 -37.07
C PRO A 539 8.16 39.49 -35.68
N ALA A 540 9.12 39.62 -34.76
CA ALA A 540 8.85 40.23 -33.47
C ALA A 540 8.36 41.68 -33.70
N PRO A 541 7.34 42.16 -32.97
CA PRO A 541 7.00 43.57 -33.01
C PRO A 541 8.24 44.38 -32.60
N VAL A 542 8.60 45.37 -33.42
CA VAL A 542 9.68 46.31 -33.11
C VAL A 542 9.26 47.03 -31.82
N MET A 543 10.04 46.86 -30.75
CA MET A 543 9.84 47.57 -29.48
C MET A 543 10.31 49.00 -29.57
#